data_AF-A0A239PKJ6-F1
#
_entry.id   AF-A0A239PKJ6-F1
#
_cell.length_a   1.000
_cell.length_b   1.000
_cell.length_c   1.000
_cell.angle_alpha   90.00
_cell.angle_beta   90.00
_cell.angle_gamma   90.00
#
_symmetry.space_group_name_H-M   'P 1'
#
loop_
_entity.id
_entity.type
_entity.pdbx_description
1 polymer ?
#
loop_
_entity_poly.entity_id
_entity_poly.type
_entity_poly.pdbx_seq_one_letter_code
_entity_poly.pdbx_strand_id
1 'polypeptide(L)'
;MKEVLAAGIVPSAPPAPHAADPAAREAALRESARAFEAAFLAQMLTHSGLAKSLGANGGFGGEAFSGLLVEQYAAEIVEQGGFGLAEKIYEQLRDKDAGHADR
;
A
#
# COMPACT_ATOMS: atom_id res chain seq x y z
N MET A 1 -59.30 -26.22 5.24
CA MET A 1 -58.04 -26.96 5.01
C MET A 1 -57.41 -26.42 3.73
N LYS A 2 -56.38 -25.58 3.84
CA LYS A 2 -55.54 -25.14 2.72
C LYS A 2 -54.09 -25.37 3.14
N GLU A 3 -53.39 -26.19 2.38
CA GLU A 3 -51.96 -26.40 2.51
C GLU A 3 -51.22 -25.09 2.22
N VAL A 4 -50.25 -24.76 3.07
CA VAL A 4 -49.28 -23.70 2.82
C VAL A 4 -47.96 -24.38 2.53
N LEU A 5 -47.58 -24.31 1.26
CA LEU A 5 -46.32 -24.80 0.70
C LEU A 5 -45.16 -24.00 1.32
N ALA A 6 -44.28 -24.67 2.06
CA ALA A 6 -43.08 -24.07 2.62
C ALA A 6 -42.07 -23.80 1.49
N ALA A 7 -41.85 -22.52 1.17
CA ALA A 7 -40.77 -22.10 0.30
C ALA A 7 -39.43 -22.30 1.03
N GLY A 8 -38.62 -23.25 0.56
CA GLY A 8 -37.28 -23.48 1.07
C GLY A 8 -36.39 -22.26 0.81
N ILE A 9 -35.74 -21.76 1.87
CA ILE A 9 -34.58 -20.88 1.74
C ILE A 9 -33.47 -21.70 1.08
N VAL A 10 -33.08 -21.34 -0.15
CA VAL A 10 -31.81 -21.82 -0.72
C VAL A 10 -30.69 -20.93 -0.17
N PRO A 11 -29.67 -21.49 0.51
CA PRO A 11 -28.52 -20.70 0.92
C PRO A 11 -27.73 -20.25 -0.32
N SER A 12 -27.54 -18.94 -0.46
CA SER A 12 -26.64 -18.36 -1.47
C SER A 12 -25.22 -18.83 -1.19
N ALA A 13 -24.59 -19.48 -2.16
CA ALA A 13 -23.17 -19.80 -2.10
C ALA A 13 -22.33 -18.52 -1.99
N PRO A 14 -21.20 -18.54 -1.24
CA PRO A 14 -20.28 -17.42 -1.23
C PRO A 14 -19.69 -17.22 -2.64
N PRO A 15 -19.46 -15.96 -3.08
CA PRO A 15 -18.83 -15.73 -4.37
C PRO A 15 -17.47 -16.42 -4.39
N ALA A 16 -17.23 -17.21 -5.44
CA ALA A 16 -15.91 -17.78 -5.70
C ALA A 16 -14.86 -16.65 -5.69
N PRO A 17 -13.62 -16.92 -5.24
CA PRO A 17 -12.55 -15.94 -5.31
C PRO A 17 -12.39 -15.57 -6.78
N HIS A 18 -12.81 -14.37 -7.15
CA HIS A 18 -12.59 -13.87 -8.49
C HIS A 18 -11.08 -13.81 -8.65
N ALA A 19 -10.54 -14.53 -9.63
CA ALA A 19 -9.17 -14.33 -10.07
C ALA A 19 -9.01 -12.81 -10.27
N ALA A 20 -8.14 -12.19 -9.46
CA ALA A 20 -7.95 -10.75 -9.50
C ALA A 20 -7.62 -10.34 -10.94
N ASP A 21 -8.30 -9.30 -11.44
CA ASP A 21 -8.02 -8.72 -12.75
C ASP A 21 -6.50 -8.48 -12.87
N PRO A 22 -5.82 -9.01 -13.91
CA PRO A 22 -4.39 -8.79 -14.12
C PRO A 22 -3.98 -7.31 -14.03
N ALA A 23 -4.84 -6.39 -14.49
CA ALA A 23 -4.59 -4.96 -14.38
C ALA A 23 -4.65 -4.47 -12.93
N ALA A 24 -5.60 -4.94 -12.14
CA ALA A 24 -5.70 -4.65 -10.71
C ALA A 24 -4.51 -5.24 -9.94
N ARG A 25 -4.04 -6.44 -10.34
CA ARG A 25 -2.84 -7.05 -9.76
C ARG A 25 -1.60 -6.22 -10.06
N GLU A 26 -1.41 -5.79 -11.31
CA GLU A 26 -0.29 -4.93 -11.69
C GLU A 26 -0.29 -3.61 -10.91
N ALA A 27 -1.46 -2.96 -10.80
CA ALA A 27 -1.61 -1.73 -10.03
C ALA A 27 -1.19 -1.92 -8.56
N ALA A 28 -1.64 -3.00 -7.91
CA ALA A 28 -1.28 -3.31 -6.54
C ALA A 28 0.22 -3.57 -6.34
N LEU A 29 0.89 -4.22 -7.29
CA LEU A 29 2.34 -4.44 -7.25
C LEU A 29 3.11 -3.11 -7.38
N ARG A 30 2.67 -2.21 -8.27
CA ARG A 30 3.27 -0.88 -8.42
C ARG A 30 3.06 -0.03 -7.17
N GLU A 31 1.86 -0.03 -6.60
CA GLU A 31 1.55 0.68 -5.36
C GLU A 31 2.42 0.17 -4.19
N SER A 32 2.55 -1.16 -4.04
CA SER A 32 3.41 -1.77 -3.02
C SER A 32 4.88 -1.33 -3.17
N ALA A 33 5.36 -1.25 -4.40
CA ALA A 33 6.72 -0.83 -4.68
C ALA A 33 6.96 0.67 -4.40
N ARG A 34 5.99 1.53 -4.73
CA ARG A 34 6.01 2.96 -4.34
C ARG A 34 5.98 3.13 -2.82
N ALA A 35 5.11 2.40 -2.13
CA ALA A 35 5.02 2.42 -0.68
C ALA A 35 6.35 2.00 -0.01
N PHE A 36 7.05 1.02 -0.60
CA PHE A 36 8.38 0.62 -0.16
C PHE A 36 9.40 1.76 -0.29
N GLU A 37 9.46 2.42 -1.45
CA GLU A 37 10.37 3.55 -1.65
C GLU A 37 10.04 4.73 -0.72
N ALA A 38 8.75 5.02 -0.50
CA ALA A 38 8.32 6.07 0.42
C ALA A 38 8.75 5.75 1.86
N ALA A 39 8.56 4.51 2.33
CA ALA A 39 9.03 4.10 3.66
C ALA A 39 10.55 4.21 3.78
N PHE A 40 11.31 3.81 2.75
CA PHE A 40 12.76 3.94 2.71
C PHE A 40 13.21 5.41 2.80
N LEU A 41 12.59 6.29 2.00
CA LEU A 41 12.87 7.72 2.03
C LEU A 41 12.51 8.35 3.37
N ALA A 42 11.39 7.98 3.98
CA ALA A 42 11.01 8.46 5.31
C ALA A 42 12.08 8.13 6.36
N GLN A 43 12.69 6.93 6.29
CA GLN A 43 13.82 6.58 7.14
C GLN A 43 15.06 7.43 6.84
N MET A 44 15.42 7.62 5.57
CA MET A 44 16.54 8.49 5.19
C MET A 44 16.37 9.92 5.68
N LEU A 45 15.17 10.50 5.50
CA LEU A 45 14.84 11.84 5.95
C LEU A 45 14.90 11.95 7.48
N THR A 46 14.35 10.96 8.19
CA THR A 46 14.45 10.91 9.66
C THR A 46 15.91 10.91 10.12
N HIS A 47 16.75 10.05 9.53
CA HIS A 47 18.16 9.93 9.89
C HIS A 47 19.04 11.08 9.40
N SER A 48 18.61 11.83 8.38
CA SER A 48 19.27 13.07 7.96
C SER A 48 19.15 14.21 8.99
N GLY A 49 18.27 14.03 9.99
CA GLY A 49 17.96 15.04 10.99
C GLY A 49 16.75 15.91 10.66
N LEU A 50 16.06 15.67 9.54
CA LEU A 50 14.89 16.46 9.13
C LEU A 50 13.77 16.38 10.17
N ALA A 51 13.43 15.19 10.67
CA ALA A 51 12.40 15.02 11.71
C ALA A 51 12.71 15.87 12.95
N LYS A 52 13.97 15.84 13.41
CA LYS A 52 14.43 16.64 14.55
C LYS A 52 14.33 18.14 14.28
N SER A 53 14.73 18.58 13.09
CA SER A 53 14.63 19.99 12.68
C SER A 53 13.18 20.46 12.65
N LEU A 54 12.28 19.68 12.04
CA LEU A 54 10.84 19.99 12.00
C LEU A 54 10.23 20.01 13.41
N GLY A 55 10.58 19.04 14.25
CA GLY A 55 10.10 18.96 15.62
C GLY A 55 10.48 20.17 16.46
N ALA A 56 11.74 20.60 16.39
CA ALA A 56 12.25 21.77 17.11
C ALA A 56 11.59 23.09 16.66
N ASN A 57 11.19 23.19 15.39
CA ASN A 57 10.53 24.37 14.84
C ASN A 57 9.00 24.33 14.91
N GLY A 58 8.42 23.20 15.33
CA GLY A 58 6.96 22.96 15.33
C GLY A 58 6.20 23.49 16.56
N GLY A 59 6.89 24.13 17.51
CA GLY A 59 6.27 24.61 18.75
C GLY A 59 5.81 23.47 19.67
N PHE A 60 4.80 23.74 20.52
CA PHE A 60 4.29 22.73 21.44
C PHE A 60 3.71 21.53 20.69
N GLY A 61 4.29 20.34 20.92
CA GLY A 61 3.90 19.10 20.25
C GLY A 61 4.56 18.87 18.89
N GLY A 62 5.43 19.77 18.42
CA GLY A 62 6.13 19.62 17.13
C GLY A 62 6.88 18.30 17.01
N GLU A 63 7.59 17.89 18.07
CA GLU A 63 8.32 16.61 18.11
C GLU A 63 7.38 15.41 17.89
N ALA A 64 6.19 15.40 18.49
CA ALA A 64 5.24 14.29 18.42
C ALA A 64 4.67 14.05 17.02
N PHE A 65 4.61 15.10 16.18
CA PHE A 65 4.01 15.03 14.84
C PHE A 65 5.03 15.16 13.69
N SER A 66 6.29 15.47 14.00
CA SER A 66 7.36 15.62 13.02
C SER A 66 7.53 14.39 12.11
N GLY A 67 7.32 13.18 12.65
CA GLY A 67 7.36 11.93 11.89
C GLY A 67 6.30 11.86 10.78
N LEU A 68 5.07 12.31 11.08
CA LEU A 68 3.99 12.32 10.09
C LEU A 68 4.33 13.25 8.91
N LEU A 69 4.92 14.42 9.19
CA LEU A 69 5.35 15.33 8.14
C LEU A 69 6.45 14.70 7.28
N VAL A 70 7.39 13.99 7.89
CA VAL A 70 8.44 13.27 7.16
C VAL A 70 7.87 12.18 6.27
N GLU A 71 6.88 11.43 6.73
CA GLU A 71 6.18 10.42 5.92
C GLU A 71 5.48 11.07 4.71
N GLN A 72 4.80 12.20 4.90
CA GLN A 72 4.16 12.93 3.80
C GLN A 72 5.17 13.45 2.79
N TYR A 73 6.28 14.03 3.24
CA TYR A 73 7.36 14.46 2.33
C TYR A 73 7.94 13.29 1.54
N ALA A 74 8.14 12.14 2.18
CA ALA A 74 8.65 10.96 1.50
C ALA A 74 7.66 10.46 0.43
N ALA A 75 6.36 10.44 0.73
CA ALA A 75 5.32 10.08 -0.23
C ALA A 75 5.30 11.03 -1.44
N GLU A 76 5.32 12.35 -1.20
CA GLU A 76 5.37 13.36 -2.27
C GLU A 76 6.63 13.24 -3.13
N ILE A 77 7.79 12.94 -2.54
CA ILE A 77 9.03 12.71 -3.30
C ILE A 77 8.84 11.52 -4.24
N VAL A 78 8.22 10.42 -3.80
CA VAL A 78 7.96 9.25 -4.66
C VAL A 78 6.96 9.57 -5.77
N GLU A 79 5.88 10.28 -5.46
CA GLU A 79 4.89 10.68 -6.46
C GLU A 79 5.48 11.61 -7.54
N GLN A 80 6.50 12.40 -7.20
CA GLN A 80 7.26 13.21 -8.16
C GLN A 80 8.39 12.46 -8.88
N GLY A 81 8.52 11.15 -8.66
CA GLY A 81 9.45 10.26 -9.38
C GLY A 81 10.50 9.57 -8.50
N GLY A 82 10.67 9.99 -7.24
CA GLY A 82 11.54 9.33 -6.28
C GLY A 82 13.01 9.23 -6.72
N PHE A 83 13.68 8.18 -6.26
CA PHE A 83 15.05 7.81 -6.65
C PHE A 83 15.08 6.63 -7.64
N GLY A 84 13.90 6.17 -8.09
CA GLY A 84 13.76 5.04 -9.00
C GLY A 84 13.94 3.68 -8.32
N LEU A 85 13.82 3.60 -7.00
CA LEU A 85 13.85 2.32 -6.28
C LEU A 85 12.54 1.55 -6.48
N ALA A 86 11.40 2.24 -6.55
CA ALA A 86 10.10 1.62 -6.76
C ALA A 86 10.07 0.76 -8.04
N GLU A 87 10.66 1.20 -9.15
CA GLU A 87 10.64 0.40 -10.38
C GLU A 87 11.40 -0.93 -10.22
N LYS A 88 12.57 -0.90 -9.58
CA LYS A 88 13.37 -2.11 -9.31
C LYS A 88 12.63 -3.08 -8.39
N ILE A 89 11.94 -2.56 -7.38
CA ILE A 89 11.14 -3.38 -6.46
C ILE A 89 9.92 -3.93 -7.18
N TYR A 90 9.26 -3.15 -8.02
CA TYR A 90 8.14 -3.60 -8.84
C TYR A 90 8.54 -4.77 -9.75
N GLU A 91 9.66 -4.67 -10.47
CA GLU A 91 10.17 -5.75 -11.32
C GLU A 91 10.39 -7.04 -10.51
N GLN A 92 11.02 -6.94 -9.34
CA GLN A 92 11.24 -8.09 -8.45
C GLN A 92 9.93 -8.69 -7.93
N LEU A 93 8.96 -7.86 -7.56
CA LEU A 93 7.66 -8.31 -7.07
C LEU A 93 6.86 -8.99 -8.19
N ARG A 94 6.87 -8.43 -9.39
CA ARG A 94 6.22 -8.98 -10.58
C ARG A 94 6.80 -10.35 -10.96
N ASP A 95 8.12 -10.47 -10.99
CA ASP A 95 8.77 -11.73 -11.35
C ASP A 95 8.46 -12.85 -10.34
N LYS A 96 8.38 -12.51 -9.04
CA LYS A 96 7.96 -13.44 -7.99
C LYS A 96 6.48 -13.81 -8.11
N ASP A 97 5.61 -12.85 -8.44
CA ASP A 97 4.18 -13.09 -8.62
C ASP A 97 3.91 -14.04 -9.79
N ALA A 98 4.61 -13.85 -10.91
CA ALA A 98 4.55 -14.74 -12.06
C ALA A 98 4.94 -16.19 -11.70
N GLY A 99 5.97 -16.38 -10.88
CA GLY A 99 6.39 -17.70 -10.38
C GLY A 99 5.47 -18.32 -9.31
N HIS A 100 4.48 -17.56 -8.80
CA HIS A 100 3.40 -18.06 -7.95
C HIS A 100 2.15 -18.45 -8.74
N ALA A 101 1.90 -17.82 -9.89
CA ALA A 101 0.76 -18.14 -10.77
C ALA A 101 0.93 -19.48 -11.52
N ASP A 102 2.17 -19.97 -11.67
CA ASP A 102 2.50 -21.23 -12.38
C ASP A 102 2.53 -22.48 -11.48
N ARG A 103 2.20 -22.36 -10.18
CA ARG A 103 2.17 -23.46 -9.20
C ARG A 103 0.74 -23.77 -8.76
#